data_AF-A0A0B8PG18-F1
#
_entry.id   AF-A0A0B8PG18-F1
#
_cell.length_a   1.000
_cell.length_b   1.000
_cell.length_c   1.000
_cell.angle_alpha   90.00
_cell.angle_beta   90.00
_cell.angle_gamma   90.00
#
_symmetry.space_group_name_H-M   'P 1'
#
loop_
_entity.id
_entity.type
_entity.pdbx_description
1 polymer ?
#
loop_
_entity_poly.entity_id
_entity_poly.type
_entity_poly.pdbx_seq_one_letter_code
_entity_poly.pdbx_strand_id
1 'polypeptide(L)'
;MLCEFLEAPDLSEVVLNSGMDQRLMLVAANFRKEVTSTALWLLSHDIQVQCFKVTPYAMAEELFLNVEQIIPTPEAQELMIGMNAKEAEEKNTEAELKNRHRIRMAFWEQA
;
A
#
# COMPACT_ATOMS: atom_id res chain seq x y z
N MET A 1 4.44 -27.76 10.15
CA MET A 1 4.72 -26.40 10.69
C MET A 1 5.15 -25.49 9.53
N LEU A 2 5.18 -24.16 9.69
CA LEU A 2 5.38 -23.17 8.61
C LEU A 2 6.49 -23.52 7.58
N CYS A 3 7.62 -24.08 8.01
CA CYS A 3 8.71 -24.50 7.11
C CYS A 3 8.31 -25.62 6.12
N GLU A 4 7.47 -26.57 6.53
CA GLU A 4 6.92 -27.60 5.63
C GLU A 4 5.97 -27.01 4.60
N PHE A 5 5.20 -25.98 4.98
CA PHE A 5 4.33 -25.27 4.05
C PHE A 5 5.13 -24.47 3.01
N LEU A 6 6.30 -23.96 3.40
CA LEU A 6 7.19 -23.18 2.55
C LEU A 6 8.24 -24.05 1.83
N GLU A 7 8.17 -25.37 1.96
CA GLU A 7 9.14 -26.34 1.39
C GLU A 7 10.60 -26.02 1.74
N ALA A 8 10.83 -25.47 2.94
CA ALA A 8 12.14 -25.04 3.41
C ALA A 8 12.61 -25.87 4.61
N PRO A 9 13.92 -26.18 4.71
CA PRO A 9 14.47 -26.95 5.82
C PRO A 9 14.52 -26.16 7.14
N ASP A 10 14.72 -24.83 7.07
CA ASP A 10 14.71 -23.90 8.21
C ASP A 10 14.16 -22.53 7.78
N LEU A 11 13.51 -21.81 8.69
CA LEU A 11 13.00 -20.46 8.49
C LEU A 11 14.13 -19.44 8.26
N SER A 12 15.33 -19.72 8.80
CA SER A 12 16.52 -18.89 8.58
C SER A 12 16.98 -18.86 7.12
N GLU A 13 16.59 -19.87 6.33
CA GLU A 13 16.88 -19.97 4.89
C GLU A 13 15.75 -19.41 4.01
N VAL A 14 14.64 -18.97 4.61
CA VAL A 14 13.49 -18.41 3.89
C VAL A 14 13.59 -16.90 3.83
N VAL A 15 13.71 -16.36 2.61
CA VAL A 15 13.51 -14.93 2.36
C VAL A 15 12.01 -14.68 2.12
N LEU A 16 11.34 -14.10 3.12
CA LEU A 16 9.94 -13.68 3.01
C LEU A 16 9.86 -12.18 2.71
N ASN A 17 9.02 -11.81 1.75
CA ASN A 17 8.67 -10.41 1.45
C ASN A 17 9.91 -9.50 1.25
N SER A 18 10.87 -9.92 0.42
CA SER A 18 12.02 -9.07 0.07
C SER A 18 11.55 -7.81 -0.65
N GLY A 19 11.59 -6.65 0.04
CA GLY A 19 11.16 -5.36 -0.50
C GLY A 19 10.00 -4.73 0.28
N MET A 20 9.30 -3.78 -0.36
CA MET A 20 8.12 -3.08 0.19
C MET A 20 6.81 -3.56 -0.46
N ASP A 21 6.82 -4.74 -1.08
CA ASP A 21 5.68 -5.26 -1.86
C ASP A 21 4.63 -6.00 -1.00
N GLN A 22 4.74 -5.88 0.32
CA GLN A 22 3.83 -6.55 1.23
C GLN A 22 2.44 -5.89 1.17
N ARG A 23 1.45 -6.70 0.82
CA ARG A 23 0.05 -6.28 0.69
C ARG A 23 -0.78 -6.84 1.83
N LEU A 24 -1.60 -5.99 2.42
CA LEU A 24 -2.56 -6.37 3.46
C LEU A 24 -3.97 -6.45 2.86
N MET A 25 -4.66 -7.57 3.05
CA MET A 25 -6.06 -7.74 2.66
C MET A 25 -6.89 -8.06 3.89
N LEU A 26 -7.78 -7.14 4.25
CA LEU A 26 -8.69 -7.30 5.37
C LEU A 26 -10.05 -7.73 4.84
N VAL A 27 -10.62 -8.81 5.37
CA VAL A 27 -11.91 -9.36 4.92
C VAL A 27 -12.85 -9.47 6.12
N ALA A 28 -14.01 -8.80 6.06
CA ALA A 28 -14.97 -8.81 7.16
C ALA A 28 -16.40 -8.56 6.66
N ALA A 29 -17.41 -9.00 7.43
CA ALA A 29 -18.81 -8.68 7.13
C ALA A 29 -19.12 -7.20 7.34
N ASN A 30 -18.47 -6.56 8.32
CA ASN A 30 -18.56 -5.14 8.60
C ASN A 30 -17.24 -4.63 9.17
N PHE A 31 -16.85 -3.41 8.81
CA PHE A 31 -15.69 -2.72 9.36
C PHE A 31 -16.14 -1.65 10.36
N ARG A 32 -15.55 -1.68 11.55
CA ARG A 32 -15.72 -0.59 12.52
C ARG A 32 -14.89 0.61 12.09
N LYS A 33 -15.26 1.80 12.55
CA LYS A 33 -14.60 3.07 12.17
C LYS A 33 -13.11 3.06 12.53
N GLU A 34 -12.75 2.46 13.65
CA GLU A 34 -11.36 2.37 14.10
C GLU A 34 -10.51 1.59 13.10
N VAL A 35 -11.04 0.49 12.54
CA VAL A 35 -10.33 -0.35 11.56
C VAL A 35 -10.17 0.39 10.23
N THR A 36 -11.21 1.07 9.76
CA THR A 36 -11.14 1.86 8.53
C THR A 36 -10.16 3.03 8.64
N SER A 37 -10.10 3.69 9.81
CA SER A 37 -9.14 4.77 10.05
C SER A 37 -7.70 4.26 10.02
N THR A 38 -7.42 3.11 10.63
CA THR A 38 -6.10 2.49 10.56
C THR A 38 -5.73 2.10 9.13
N ALA A 39 -6.67 1.55 8.35
CA ALA A 39 -6.41 1.22 6.95
C ALA A 39 -6.06 2.46 6.11
N LEU A 40 -6.78 3.58 6.32
CA LEU A 40 -6.46 4.84 5.64
C LEU A 40 -5.10 5.40 6.07
N TRP A 41 -4.74 5.28 7.35
CA TRP A 41 -3.43 5.68 7.85
C TRP A 41 -2.28 4.85 7.24
N LEU A 42 -2.49 3.56 7.02
CA LEU A 42 -1.54 2.70 6.32
C LEU A 42 -1.34 3.15 4.87
N LEU A 43 -2.44 3.44 4.15
CA LEU A 43 -2.37 3.96 2.78
C LEU A 43 -1.59 5.28 2.71
N SER A 44 -1.75 6.18 3.69
CA SER A 44 -1.01 7.46 3.72
C SER A 44 0.49 7.31 4.01
N HIS A 45 0.95 6.12 4.35
CA HIS A 45 2.37 5.78 4.57
C HIS A 45 2.87 4.80 3.52
N ASP A 46 2.24 4.77 2.34
CA ASP A 46 2.59 3.92 1.20
C ASP A 46 2.51 2.41 1.49
N ILE A 47 1.76 2.01 2.53
CA ILE A 47 1.51 0.60 2.83
C ILE A 47 0.27 0.15 2.08
N GLN A 48 0.43 -0.84 1.21
CA GLN A 48 -0.67 -1.39 0.43
C GLN A 48 -1.66 -2.14 1.33
N VAL A 49 -2.83 -1.57 1.57
CA VAL A 49 -3.93 -2.24 2.29
C VAL A 49 -5.24 -2.14 1.51
N GLN A 50 -5.98 -3.24 1.51
CA GLN A 50 -7.32 -3.33 0.93
C GLN A 50 -8.30 -3.91 1.95
N CYS A 51 -9.50 -3.35 2.03
CA CYS A 51 -10.59 -3.84 2.87
C CYS A 51 -11.74 -4.34 2.00
N PHE A 52 -12.11 -5.60 2.16
CA PHE A 52 -13.20 -6.26 1.46
C PHE A 52 -14.35 -6.56 2.41
N LYS A 53 -15.49 -5.95 2.15
CA LYS A 53 -16.75 -6.30 2.79
C LYS A 53 -17.32 -7.54 2.11
N VAL A 54 -17.60 -8.58 2.89
CA VAL A 54 -18.19 -9.81 2.37
C VAL A 54 -19.59 -10.02 2.91
N THR A 55 -20.55 -10.30 2.02
CA THR A 55 -21.94 -10.56 2.39
C THR A 55 -22.36 -11.91 1.83
N PRO A 56 -22.59 -12.92 2.67
CA PRO A 56 -23.06 -14.22 2.22
C PRO A 56 -24.58 -14.19 1.95
N TYR A 57 -25.03 -14.91 0.93
CA TYR A 57 -26.43 -15.16 0.62
C TYR A 57 -26.64 -16.65 0.36
N ALA A 58 -27.86 -17.13 0.58
CA ALA A 58 -28.25 -18.49 0.27
C ALA A 58 -29.57 -18.49 -0.50
N MET A 59 -29.65 -19.31 -1.55
CA MET A 59 -30.86 -19.60 -2.30
C MET A 59 -31.01 -21.12 -2.40
N ALA A 60 -31.89 -21.69 -1.57
CA ALA A 60 -32.01 -23.13 -1.39
C ALA A 60 -30.65 -23.77 -1.03
N GLU A 61 -30.11 -24.61 -1.92
CA GLU A 61 -28.80 -25.27 -1.75
C GLU A 61 -27.64 -24.44 -2.33
N GLU A 62 -27.93 -23.36 -3.05
CA GLU A 62 -26.91 -22.50 -3.64
C GLU A 62 -26.44 -21.42 -2.65
N LEU A 63 -25.12 -21.29 -2.48
CA LEU A 63 -24.48 -20.28 -1.65
C LEU A 63 -23.79 -19.24 -2.53
N PHE A 64 -24.06 -17.96 -2.25
CA PHE A 64 -23.42 -16.84 -2.93
C PHE A 64 -22.63 -16.01 -1.94
N LEU A 65 -21.53 -15.43 -2.41
CA LEU A 65 -20.74 -14.49 -1.64
C LEU A 65 -20.55 -13.24 -2.47
N ASN A 66 -21.11 -12.13 -1.99
CA ASN A 66 -20.79 -10.82 -2.53
C ASN A 66 -19.53 -10.29 -1.84
N VAL A 67 -18.60 -9.77 -2.64
CA VAL A 67 -17.31 -9.24 -2.18
C VAL A 67 -17.15 -7.83 -2.73
N GLU A 68 -17.15 -6.85 -1.84
CA GLU A 68 -17.05 -5.43 -2.19
C GLU A 68 -15.78 -4.82 -1.61
N GLN A 69 -14.94 -4.20 -2.43
CA GLN A 69 -13.78 -3.46 -1.97
C GLN A 69 -14.21 -2.09 -1.46
N ILE A 70 -14.10 -1.86 -0.15
CA ILE A 70 -14.52 -0.59 0.49
C ILE A 70 -13.36 0.39 0.68
N ILE A 71 -12.12 -0.09 0.81
CA ILE A 71 -10.91 0.74 0.99
C ILE A 71 -9.76 0.12 0.20
N PRO A 72 -9.02 0.91 -0.59
CA PRO A 72 -9.54 2.11 -1.24
C PRO A 72 -10.75 1.73 -2.10
N THR A 73 -11.72 2.63 -2.31
CA THR A 73 -12.77 2.34 -3.30
C THR A 73 -12.11 2.21 -4.69
N PRO A 74 -12.69 1.45 -5.63
CA PRO A 74 -12.10 1.28 -6.95
C PRO A 74 -11.79 2.62 -7.63
N GLU A 75 -12.67 3.63 -7.50
CA GLU A 75 -12.41 4.95 -8.08
C GLU A 75 -11.27 5.69 -7.35
N ALA A 76 -11.18 5.56 -6.03
CA ALA A 76 -10.11 6.19 -5.25
C ALA A 76 -8.74 5.60 -5.57
N GLN A 77 -8.68 4.31 -5.92
CA GLN A 77 -7.44 3.65 -6.31
C GLN A 77 -6.87 4.23 -7.61
N GLU A 78 -7.72 4.52 -8.59
CA GLU A 78 -7.30 5.18 -9.85
C GLU A 78 -6.80 6.61 -9.61
N LEU A 79 -7.47 7.36 -8.73
CA LEU A 79 -7.06 8.73 -8.37
C LEU A 79 -5.74 8.77 -7.58
N MET A 80 -5.52 7.83 -6.66
CA MET A 80 -4.28 7.74 -5.87
C MET A 80 -3.05 7.49 -6.75
N ILE A 81 -3.18 6.69 -7.82
CA ILE A 81 -2.09 6.48 -8.80
C ILE A 81 -1.65 7.82 -9.41
N GLY A 82 -2.60 8.68 -9.75
CA GLY A 82 -2.32 10.01 -10.31
C GLY A 82 -1.68 10.98 -9.30
N MET A 83 -2.11 10.93 -8.03
CA MET A 83 -1.55 11.81 -6.98
C MET A 83 -0.13 11.41 -6.59
N ASN A 84 0.16 10.11 -6.45
CA ASN A 84 1.49 9.63 -6.09
C ASN A 84 2.53 9.97 -7.17
N ALA A 85 2.15 9.92 -8.45
CA ALA A 85 3.01 10.35 -9.55
C ALA A 85 3.37 11.84 -9.44
N LYS A 86 2.40 12.68 -9.08
CA LYS A 86 2.58 14.13 -8.93
C LYS A 86 3.40 14.50 -7.70
N GLU A 87 3.17 13.87 -6.56
CA GLU A 87 3.96 14.11 -5.34
C GLU A 87 5.43 13.66 -5.50
N ALA A 88 5.67 12.58 -6.23
CA ALA A 88 7.02 12.16 -6.59
C ALA A 88 7.73 13.18 -7.48
N GLU A 89 7.02 13.78 -8.44
CA GLU A 89 7.54 14.85 -9.29
C GLU A 89 7.85 16.13 -8.50
N GLU A 90 6.97 16.51 -7.56
CA GLU A 90 7.17 17.67 -6.68
C GLU A 90 8.38 17.48 -5.75
N LYS A 91 8.54 16.29 -5.12
CA LYS A 91 9.74 15.97 -4.33
C LYS A 91 11.03 16.02 -5.14
N ASN A 92 11.01 15.53 -6.38
CA ASN A 92 12.17 15.62 -7.27
C ASN A 92 12.51 17.07 -7.63
N THR A 93 11.49 17.88 -7.89
CA THR A 93 11.67 19.31 -8.20
C THR A 93 12.27 20.07 -7.01
N GLU A 94 11.82 19.79 -5.78
CA GLU A 94 12.40 20.37 -4.56
C GLU A 94 13.86 19.92 -4.33
N ALA A 95 14.17 18.65 -4.59
CA ALA A 95 15.53 18.12 -4.48
C ALA A 95 16.47 18.77 -5.51
N GLU A 96 16.02 18.96 -6.75
CA GLU A 96 16.77 19.68 -7.78
C GLU A 96 17.01 21.15 -7.41
N LEU A 97 15.98 21.84 -6.90
CA LEU A 97 16.09 23.22 -6.43
C LEU A 97 17.17 23.36 -5.35
N LYS A 98 17.15 22.49 -4.33
CA LYS A 98 18.15 22.46 -3.26
C LYS A 98 19.55 22.17 -3.80
N ASN A 99 19.68 21.25 -4.75
CA ASN A 99 20.97 20.92 -5.35
C ASN A 99 21.53 22.08 -6.20
N ARG A 100 20.67 22.81 -6.92
CA ARG A 100 21.04 23.98 -7.72
C ARG A 100 21.56 25.13 -6.85
N HIS A 101 20.96 25.35 -5.68
CA HIS A 101 21.45 26.33 -4.71
C HIS A 101 22.86 25.99 -4.19
N ARG A 102 23.11 24.71 -3.89
CA ARG A 102 24.42 24.22 -3.45
C ARG A 102 25.51 24.39 -4.52
N ILE A 103 25.21 24.04 -5.77
CA ILE A 103 26.15 24.18 -6.89
C ILE A 103 26.50 25.65 -7.15
N ARG A 104 25.50 26.55 -7.07
CA ARG A 104 25.72 27.99 -7.26
C ARG A 104 26.67 28.55 -6.19
N MET A 105 26.48 28.21 -4.92
CA MET A 105 27.38 28.64 -3.84
C MET A 105 28.83 28.18 -4.08
N ALA A 106 29.03 26.90 -4.41
CA ALA A 106 30.35 26.33 -4.67
C ALA A 106 31.06 26.99 -5.87
N PHE A 107 30.31 27.44 -6.88
CA PHE A 107 30.85 28.18 -8.02
C PHE A 107 31.37 29.57 -7.63
N TRP A 108 30.67 30.29 -6.74
CA TRP A 108 31.07 31.62 -6.29
C TRP A 108 32.18 31.61 -5.22
N GLU A 109 32.42 30.49 -4.54
CA GLU A 109 33.55 30.30 -3.61
C GLU A 109 34.88 30.02 -4.32
N GLN A 110 34.87 29.75 -5.63
CA GLN A 110 36.08 29.51 -6.44
C GLN A 110 36.58 30.77 -7.20
N ALA A 111 35.96 31.93 -6.98
CA ALA A 111 36.35 33.24 -7.52
C ALA A 111 36.93 34.14 -6.44
#